data_AF-A0A938L252-F1
#
_entry.id   AF-A0A938L252-F1
#
_cell.length_a   1.000
_cell.length_b   1.000
_cell.length_c   1.000
_cell.angle_alpha   90.00
_cell.angle_beta   90.00
_cell.angle_gamma   90.00
#
_symmetry.space_group_name_H-M   'P 1'
#
loop_
_entity.id
_entity.type
_entity.pdbx_description
1 polymer ?
#
loop_
_entity_poly.entity_id
_entity_poly.type
_entity_poly.pdbx_seq_one_letter_code
_entity_poly.pdbx_strand_id
1 'polypeptide(L)'
;MAVVTDTVETNGHAESRGLNDALVVYMREIPAEDRKRVQAELSRFLRWVGGGRKATTLAAPEIGEYSDLVSARGTAPDAVARLEIVKKFLGYLKKQGVIEVSLAQHLRLRKGRTSTARSNQTTVERTVVRLTKQGYQELTTKLAEYREERRQIADDIHRAAADKDVRENAPLEAAREAQGMLQSKINEIEATLRAASVIDESIDTAGARIGLGSTIVLEDKGTGRTTTFQIVAPNEASPLQAKISSASPVGSAVLGRAPGDQIRVKTPRGLQTYLIVRTM
;
A
#
# COMPACT_ATOMS: atom_id res chain seq x y z
N MET A 1 -52.01 46.49 4.65
CA MET A 1 -50.65 46.17 4.15
C MET A 1 -49.87 45.53 5.28
N ALA A 2 -49.64 44.22 5.19
CA ALA A 2 -48.50 43.52 5.79
C ALA A 2 -48.52 42.10 5.22
N VAL A 3 -47.58 41.84 4.33
CA VAL A 3 -47.38 40.56 3.65
C VAL A 3 -46.83 39.59 4.70
N VAL A 4 -47.63 38.59 5.08
CA VAL A 4 -47.16 37.44 5.86
C VAL A 4 -46.50 36.52 4.86
N THR A 5 -45.18 36.61 4.74
CA THR A 5 -44.37 35.69 3.94
C THR A 5 -44.33 34.34 4.61
N ASP A 6 -44.76 33.35 3.83
CA ASP A 6 -44.71 31.92 4.02
C ASP A 6 -43.39 31.46 4.66
N THR A 7 -43.49 30.88 5.85
CA THR A 7 -42.38 30.19 6.52
C THR A 7 -42.22 28.86 5.81
N VAL A 8 -41.33 28.81 4.80
CA VAL A 8 -40.99 27.56 4.13
C VAL A 8 -40.23 26.66 5.11
N GLU A 9 -40.94 25.65 5.59
CA GLU A 9 -40.39 24.46 6.21
C GLU A 9 -39.36 23.80 5.28
N THR A 10 -38.07 23.86 5.64
CA THR A 10 -37.07 22.90 5.12
C THR A 10 -36.10 22.46 6.22
N ASN A 11 -36.63 22.04 7.38
CA ASN A 11 -35.87 21.27 8.36
C ASN A 11 -36.16 19.78 8.11
N GLY A 12 -35.38 19.14 7.24
CA GLY A 12 -35.53 17.69 7.00
C GLY A 12 -34.72 17.08 5.84
N HIS A 13 -33.89 17.82 5.11
CA HIS A 13 -33.24 17.31 3.88
C HIS A 13 -31.70 17.45 3.84
N ALA A 14 -31.05 17.77 4.96
CA ALA A 14 -29.60 17.96 4.99
C ALA A 14 -28.80 16.66 5.23
N GLU A 15 -29.40 15.63 5.84
CA GLU A 15 -28.67 14.43 6.30
C GLU A 15 -28.42 13.36 5.21
N SER A 16 -29.03 13.50 4.02
CA SER A 16 -28.92 12.51 2.94
C SER A 16 -28.26 12.99 1.65
N ARG A 17 -27.76 14.23 1.60
CA ARG A 17 -27.22 14.84 0.37
C ARG A 17 -25.71 14.60 0.25
N GLY A 18 -25.29 14.03 -0.87
CA GLY A 18 -23.89 13.74 -1.17
C GLY A 18 -23.07 15.01 -1.41
N LEU A 19 -21.75 14.90 -1.50
CA LEU A 19 -20.88 16.05 -1.77
C LEU A 19 -21.20 16.78 -3.08
N ASN A 20 -21.70 16.06 -4.10
CA ASN A 20 -22.20 16.64 -5.34
C ASN A 20 -23.43 17.54 -5.13
N ASP A 21 -24.35 17.15 -4.25
CA ASP A 21 -25.53 17.96 -3.95
C ASP A 21 -25.13 19.25 -3.21
N ALA A 22 -24.16 19.14 -2.29
CA ALA A 22 -23.61 20.28 -1.58
C ALA A 22 -22.90 21.26 -2.53
N LEU A 23 -22.24 20.76 -3.58
CA LEU A 23 -21.66 21.60 -4.64
C LEU A 23 -22.73 22.42 -5.36
N VAL A 24 -23.84 21.79 -5.77
CA VAL A 24 -24.92 22.48 -6.50
C VAL A 24 -25.48 23.65 -5.68
N VAL A 25 -25.63 23.47 -4.36
CA VAL A 25 -26.08 24.54 -3.47
C VAL A 25 -25.00 25.62 -3.31
N TYR A 26 -23.75 25.22 -3.05
CA TYR A 26 -22.63 26.15 -2.88
C TYR A 26 -22.40 27.03 -4.12
N MET A 27 -22.59 26.48 -5.33
CA MET A 27 -22.45 27.22 -6.58
C MET A 27 -23.43 28.40 -6.72
N ARG A 28 -24.52 28.43 -5.95
CA ARG A 28 -25.48 29.55 -5.92
C ARG A 28 -24.94 30.76 -5.15
N GLU A 29 -24.05 30.54 -4.18
CA GLU A 29 -23.41 31.60 -3.38
C GLU A 29 -22.20 32.25 -4.09
N ILE A 30 -21.69 31.63 -5.15
CA ILE A 30 -20.52 32.12 -5.89
C ILE A 30 -20.92 33.14 -6.98
N PRO A 31 -20.21 34.29 -7.10
CA PRO A 31 -20.41 35.26 -8.17
C PRO A 31 -20.27 34.62 -9.56
N ALA A 32 -21.12 35.02 -10.52
CA ALA A 32 -21.22 34.40 -11.83
C ALA A 32 -19.88 34.34 -12.60
N GLU A 33 -19.02 35.33 -12.41
CA GLU A 33 -17.70 35.45 -13.04
C GLU A 33 -16.73 34.35 -12.57
N ASP A 34 -16.81 33.96 -11.29
CA ASP A 34 -15.94 32.96 -10.69
C ASP A 34 -16.50 31.52 -10.78
N ARG A 35 -17.80 31.38 -11.14
CA ARG A 35 -18.48 30.07 -11.10
C ARG A 35 -17.77 29.00 -11.93
N LYS A 36 -17.35 29.34 -13.15
CA LYS A 36 -16.67 28.38 -14.05
C LYS A 36 -15.36 27.87 -13.44
N ARG A 37 -14.56 28.77 -12.88
CA ARG A 37 -13.25 28.44 -12.27
C ARG A 37 -13.43 27.63 -11.00
N VAL A 38 -14.32 28.07 -10.11
CA VAL A 38 -14.62 27.39 -8.85
C VAL A 38 -15.20 26.00 -9.09
N GLN A 39 -16.15 25.88 -10.03
CA GLN A 39 -16.76 24.61 -10.39
C GLN A 39 -15.73 23.62 -10.97
N ALA A 40 -14.80 24.07 -11.80
CA ALA A 40 -13.77 23.20 -12.38
C ALA A 40 -12.84 22.61 -11.30
N GLU A 41 -12.40 23.43 -10.33
CA GLU A 41 -11.56 22.96 -9.22
C GLU A 41 -12.33 22.05 -8.26
N LEU A 42 -13.55 22.44 -7.88
CA LEU A 42 -14.37 21.61 -6.99
C LEU A 42 -14.78 20.30 -7.65
N SER A 43 -15.08 20.27 -8.95
CA SER A 43 -15.34 19.02 -9.66
C SER A 43 -14.12 18.11 -9.68
N ARG A 44 -12.91 18.67 -9.79
CA ARG A 44 -11.67 17.89 -9.71
C ARG A 44 -11.45 17.33 -8.29
N PHE A 45 -11.68 18.16 -7.27
CA PHE A 45 -11.62 17.75 -5.87
C PHE A 45 -12.65 16.66 -5.55
N LEU A 46 -13.90 16.82 -5.99
CA LEU A 46 -14.96 15.83 -5.79
C LEU A 46 -14.70 14.54 -6.57
N ARG A 47 -14.12 14.60 -7.78
CA ARG A 47 -13.70 13.38 -8.48
C ARG A 47 -12.59 12.64 -7.74
N TRP A 48 -11.69 13.37 -7.09
CA TRP A 48 -10.61 12.78 -6.28
C TRP A 48 -11.14 12.11 -5.02
N VAL A 49 -11.98 12.82 -4.27
CA VAL A 49 -12.48 12.35 -2.98
C VAL A 49 -13.67 11.39 -3.12
N GLY A 50 -14.40 11.47 -4.24
CA GLY A 50 -15.64 10.74 -4.51
C GLY A 50 -16.87 11.63 -4.27
N GLY A 51 -17.42 12.24 -5.32
CA GLY A 51 -18.55 13.18 -5.19
C GLY A 51 -19.85 12.53 -4.70
N GLY A 52 -19.97 11.21 -4.82
CA GLY A 52 -21.14 10.43 -4.38
C GLY A 52 -21.14 10.03 -2.91
N ARG A 53 -20.05 10.25 -2.16
CA ARG A 53 -20.00 9.92 -0.73
C ARG A 53 -20.49 11.07 0.14
N LYS A 54 -20.97 10.71 1.34
CA LYS A 54 -21.43 11.67 2.35
C LYS A 54 -20.27 12.51 2.86
N ALA A 55 -20.50 13.81 3.06
CA ALA A 55 -19.45 14.71 3.55
C ALA A 55 -18.93 14.33 4.94
N THR A 56 -19.74 13.65 5.78
CA THR A 56 -19.34 13.12 7.09
C THR A 56 -18.24 12.06 7.02
N THR A 57 -18.04 11.44 5.86
CA THR A 57 -16.98 10.43 5.65
C THR A 57 -15.64 11.04 5.28
N LEU A 58 -15.55 12.37 5.15
CA LEU A 58 -14.31 13.05 4.79
C LEU A 58 -13.33 13.04 5.95
N ALA A 59 -12.12 12.51 5.73
CA ALA A 59 -11.08 12.45 6.75
C ALA A 59 -9.96 13.49 6.51
N ALA A 60 -9.37 14.01 7.58
CA ALA A 60 -8.24 14.96 7.52
C ALA A 60 -7.03 14.49 6.68
N PRO A 61 -6.64 13.20 6.69
CA PRO A 61 -5.54 12.70 5.85
C PRO A 61 -5.80 12.86 4.34
N GLU A 62 -7.03 12.60 3.88
CA GLU A 62 -7.43 12.70 2.47
C GLU A 62 -7.32 14.14 1.95
N ILE A 63 -7.61 15.10 2.82
CA ILE A 63 -7.50 16.53 2.54
C ILE A 63 -6.03 16.97 2.44
N GLY A 64 -5.15 16.38 3.27
CA GLY A 64 -3.70 16.57 3.19
C GLY A 64 -3.11 16.04 1.88
N GLU A 65 -3.51 14.83 1.47
CA GLU A 65 -3.10 14.20 0.21
C GLU A 65 -3.45 15.05 -1.01
N TYR A 66 -4.66 15.62 -1.01
CA TYR A 66 -5.09 16.50 -2.08
C TYR A 66 -4.23 17.78 -2.15
N SER A 67 -3.80 18.32 -1.00
CA SER A 67 -2.87 19.46 -0.95
C SER A 67 -1.54 19.15 -1.61
N ASP A 68 -1.00 17.96 -1.34
CA ASP A 68 0.27 17.50 -1.91
C ASP A 68 0.14 17.25 -3.42
N LEU A 69 -0.96 16.65 -3.87
CA LEU A 69 -1.25 16.44 -5.30
C LEU A 69 -1.35 17.77 -6.06
N VAL A 70 -2.02 18.77 -5.47
CA VAL A 70 -2.19 20.10 -6.07
C VAL A 70 -0.85 20.81 -6.17
N SER A 71 -0.02 20.72 -5.13
CA SER A 71 1.33 21.28 -5.07
C SER A 71 2.28 20.64 -6.08
N ALA A 72 2.11 19.34 -6.38
CA ALA A 72 2.95 18.61 -7.33
C ALA A 72 2.62 18.88 -8.83
N ARG A 73 1.42 19.38 -9.14
CA ARG A 73 0.91 19.51 -10.53
C ARG A 73 0.81 20.95 -11.04
N GLY A 74 1.34 21.95 -10.32
CA GLY A 74 1.20 23.36 -10.71
C GLY A 74 2.32 24.26 -10.18
N THR A 75 2.29 25.54 -10.57
CA THR A 75 3.16 26.56 -9.97
C THR A 75 2.67 26.89 -8.56
N ALA A 76 3.57 27.35 -7.68
CA ALA A 76 3.21 27.67 -6.31
C ALA A 76 2.01 28.66 -6.18
N PRO A 77 1.91 29.74 -7.00
CA PRO A 77 0.74 30.63 -6.95
C PRO A 77 -0.56 29.97 -7.39
N ASP A 78 -0.51 29.10 -8.40
CA ASP A 78 -1.68 28.37 -8.90
C ASP A 78 -2.19 27.34 -7.86
N ALA A 79 -1.26 26.62 -7.23
CA ALA A 79 -1.58 25.68 -6.16
C ALA A 79 -2.26 26.37 -4.97
N VAL A 80 -1.77 27.54 -4.55
CA VAL A 80 -2.40 28.34 -3.47
C VAL A 80 -3.83 28.73 -3.84
N ALA A 81 -4.03 29.28 -5.04
CA ALA A 81 -5.36 29.73 -5.47
C ALA A 81 -6.37 28.58 -5.54
N ARG A 82 -5.94 27.39 -5.98
CA ARG A 82 -6.78 26.20 -6.07
C ARG A 82 -7.13 25.63 -4.70
N LEU A 83 -6.16 25.58 -3.77
CA LEU A 83 -6.41 25.11 -2.41
C LEU A 83 -7.33 26.04 -1.62
N GLU A 84 -7.26 27.36 -1.87
CA GLU A 84 -8.19 28.32 -1.27
C GLU A 84 -9.64 28.12 -1.73
N ILE A 85 -9.87 27.71 -2.99
CA ILE A 85 -11.22 27.36 -3.48
C ILE A 85 -11.78 26.16 -2.69
N VAL A 86 -10.98 25.11 -2.52
CA VAL A 86 -11.39 23.91 -1.77
C VAL A 86 -11.59 24.22 -0.29
N LYS A 87 -10.74 25.06 0.29
CA LYS A 87 -10.82 25.50 1.69
C LYS A 87 -12.13 26.24 1.97
N LYS A 88 -12.54 27.14 1.07
CA LYS A 88 -13.83 27.86 1.19
C LYS A 88 -15.02 26.90 1.12
N PHE A 89 -14.98 25.90 0.23
CA PHE A 89 -16.01 24.87 0.14
C PHE A 89 -16.08 23.99 1.40
N LEU A 90 -14.94 23.52 1.94
CA LEU A 90 -14.92 22.77 3.21
C LEU A 90 -15.40 23.63 4.39
N GLY A 91 -15.08 24.93 4.39
CA GLY A 91 -15.61 25.88 5.37
C GLY A 91 -17.12 26.04 5.28
N TYR A 92 -17.68 26.07 4.07
CA TYR A 92 -19.13 26.06 3.84
C TYR A 92 -19.79 24.79 4.36
N LEU A 93 -19.20 23.61 4.10
CA LEU A 93 -19.73 22.34 4.63
C LEU A 93 -19.78 22.33 6.18
N LYS A 94 -18.79 22.93 6.84
CA LYS A 94 -18.78 23.09 8.30
C LYS A 94 -19.87 24.05 8.77
N LYS A 95 -20.03 25.20 8.09
CA LYS A 95 -21.04 26.22 8.44
C LYS A 95 -22.48 25.67 8.29
N GLN A 96 -22.70 24.80 7.32
CA GLN A 96 -23.98 24.12 7.10
C GLN A 96 -24.21 22.90 8.01
N GLY A 97 -23.29 22.62 8.95
CA GLY A 97 -23.42 21.51 9.90
C GLY A 97 -23.24 20.12 9.27
N VAL A 98 -22.75 20.03 8.03
CA VAL A 98 -22.59 18.74 7.31
C VAL A 98 -21.30 18.02 7.73
N ILE A 99 -20.32 18.75 8.26
CA ILE A 99 -19.10 18.19 8.87
C ILE A 99 -18.87 18.80 10.25
N GLU A 100 -18.59 17.94 11.24
CA GLU A 100 -18.29 18.37 12.62
C GLU A 100 -16.85 18.86 12.78
N VAL A 101 -15.93 18.27 12.00
CA VAL A 101 -14.48 18.53 12.10
C VAL A 101 -14.04 19.60 11.09
N SER A 102 -13.19 20.52 11.54
CA SER A 102 -12.68 21.63 10.73
C SER A 102 -11.63 21.18 9.70
N LEU A 103 -12.05 20.49 8.64
CA LEU A 103 -11.16 19.90 7.63
C LEU A 103 -10.33 20.94 6.83
N ALA A 104 -10.81 22.18 6.75
CA ALA A 104 -10.11 23.30 6.10
C ALA A 104 -8.71 23.58 6.66
N GLN A 105 -8.43 23.20 7.92
CA GLN A 105 -7.13 23.45 8.56
C GLN A 105 -5.99 22.54 8.05
N HIS A 106 -6.34 21.45 7.35
CA HIS A 106 -5.40 20.47 6.82
C HIS A 106 -4.96 20.75 5.37
N LEU A 107 -5.57 21.75 4.71
CA LEU A 107 -5.10 22.30 3.43
C LEU A 107 -3.95 23.29 3.68
N ARG A 108 -2.73 22.78 3.86
CA ARG A 108 -1.51 23.61 3.97
C ARG A 108 -0.56 23.32 2.82
N LEU A 109 -0.02 24.36 2.17
CA LEU A 109 1.12 24.20 1.27
C LEU A 109 2.33 23.78 2.11
N ARG A 110 2.82 22.55 1.92
CA ARG A 110 4.13 22.16 2.46
C ARG A 110 5.21 22.80 1.59
N LYS A 111 5.76 23.93 2.04
CA LYS A 111 6.91 24.58 1.39
C LYS A 111 8.12 23.63 1.46
N GLY A 112 8.51 23.10 0.30
CA GLY A 112 9.81 22.46 0.05
C GLY A 112 10.09 21.17 0.83
N ARG A 113 9.81 20.02 0.20
CA ARG A 113 10.62 18.81 0.39
C ARG A 113 10.98 18.24 -0.97
N THR A 114 12.28 18.17 -1.22
CA THR A 114 12.92 17.38 -2.24
C THR A 114 12.31 15.99 -2.33
N SER A 115 12.18 15.51 -3.56
CA SER A 115 11.75 14.17 -3.94
C SER A 115 12.59 13.10 -3.22
N THR A 116 12.13 12.65 -2.06
CA THR A 116 12.51 11.37 -1.47
C THR A 116 11.37 10.92 -0.56
N ALA A 117 10.97 9.66 -0.68
CA ALA A 117 9.83 8.99 -0.06
C ALA A 117 8.47 9.18 -0.78
N ARG A 118 8.28 8.41 -1.86
CA ARG A 118 6.96 7.87 -2.20
C ARG A 118 6.83 6.49 -1.58
N SER A 119 6.28 6.45 -0.37
CA SER A 119 5.53 5.28 0.12
C SER A 119 4.64 5.72 1.29
N ASN A 120 3.40 6.04 0.96
CA ASN A 120 2.18 5.61 1.67
C ASN A 120 1.09 6.64 1.49
N GLN A 121 0.22 6.38 0.53
CA GLN A 121 -1.23 6.46 0.71
C GLN A 121 -1.85 5.74 -0.48
N THR A 122 -1.90 4.42 -0.33
CA THR A 122 -2.94 3.60 -0.94
C THR A 122 -3.73 3.07 0.25
N THR A 123 -5.05 3.15 0.15
CA THR A 123 -6.03 2.28 0.80
C THR A 123 -5.38 1.08 1.49
N VAL A 124 -5.78 0.79 2.72
CA VAL A 124 -5.52 -0.50 3.37
C VAL A 124 -6.22 -1.59 2.57
N GLU A 125 -5.77 -1.86 1.35
CA GLU A 125 -5.67 -3.23 0.90
C GLU A 125 -4.79 -3.87 1.96
N ARG A 126 -5.37 -4.76 2.77
CA ARG A 126 -4.56 -5.80 3.38
C ARG A 126 -3.70 -6.35 2.25
N THR A 127 -2.42 -6.01 2.22
CA THR A 127 -1.48 -6.67 1.31
C THR A 127 -1.42 -8.10 1.82
N VAL A 128 -2.37 -8.92 1.36
CA VAL A 128 -2.44 -10.32 1.74
C VAL A 128 -1.20 -10.95 1.16
N VAL A 129 -0.21 -11.24 2.03
CA VAL A 129 1.00 -11.90 1.62
C VAL A 129 0.61 -13.35 1.37
N ARG A 130 0.55 -13.75 0.10
CA ARG A 130 0.25 -15.13 -0.25
C ARG A 130 1.49 -15.96 0.01
N LEU A 131 1.39 -16.93 0.92
CA LEU A 131 2.45 -17.86 1.26
C LEU A 131 2.02 -19.28 0.94
N THR A 132 2.96 -20.14 0.57
CA THR A 132 2.71 -21.57 0.53
C THR A 132 2.57 -22.12 1.96
N LYS A 133 1.92 -23.27 2.12
CA LYS A 133 1.85 -23.97 3.41
C LYS A 133 3.25 -24.27 3.96
N GLN A 134 4.16 -24.71 3.09
CA GLN A 134 5.54 -24.97 3.46
C GLN A 134 6.24 -23.69 3.93
N GLY A 135 6.17 -22.58 3.18
CA GLY A 135 6.83 -21.35 3.58
C GLY A 135 6.25 -20.71 4.84
N TYR A 136 4.95 -20.86 5.10
CA TYR A 136 4.36 -20.46 6.38
C TYR A 136 4.96 -21.25 7.55
N GLN A 137 5.14 -22.57 7.40
CA GLN A 137 5.78 -23.41 8.42
C GLN A 137 7.25 -23.05 8.61
N GLU A 138 8.00 -22.86 7.51
CA GLU A 138 9.40 -22.45 7.56
C GLU A 138 9.57 -21.11 8.31
N LEU A 139 8.71 -20.12 8.03
CA LEU A 139 8.73 -18.84 8.74
C LEU A 139 8.35 -18.97 10.22
N THR A 140 7.41 -19.85 10.55
CA THR A 140 7.02 -20.13 11.94
C THR A 140 8.16 -20.77 12.73
N THR A 141 8.86 -21.75 12.13
CA THR A 141 10.04 -22.39 12.73
C THR A 141 11.17 -21.39 12.94
N LYS A 142 11.51 -20.58 11.92
CA LYS A 142 12.52 -19.52 12.03
C LYS A 142 12.17 -18.49 13.11
N LEU A 143 10.89 -18.12 13.23
CA LEU A 143 10.45 -17.22 14.29
C LEU A 143 10.69 -17.82 15.68
N ALA A 144 10.45 -19.12 15.87
CA ALA A 144 10.73 -19.80 17.12
C ALA A 144 12.23 -19.82 17.44
N GLU A 145 13.08 -20.10 16.44
CA GLU A 145 14.55 -20.05 16.56
C GLU A 145 15.02 -18.65 16.97
N TYR A 146 14.57 -17.59 16.31
CA TYR A 146 14.94 -16.22 16.67
C TYR A 146 14.44 -15.80 18.06
N ARG A 147 13.31 -16.35 18.52
CA ARG A 147 12.84 -16.11 19.89
C ARG A 147 13.71 -16.79 20.95
N GLU A 148 14.32 -17.94 20.63
CA GLU A 148 15.33 -18.59 21.47
C GLU A 148 16.63 -17.79 21.46
N GLU A 149 17.13 -17.43 20.28
CA GLU A 149 18.34 -16.62 20.13
C GLU A 149 18.23 -15.28 20.88
N ARG A 150 17.04 -14.67 20.91
CA ARG A 150 16.77 -13.44 21.67
C ARG A 150 16.99 -13.63 23.18
N ARG A 151 16.68 -14.82 23.72
CA ARG A 151 16.95 -15.13 25.14
C ARG A 151 18.45 -15.23 25.38
N GLN A 152 19.17 -15.94 24.52
CA GLN A 152 20.62 -16.10 24.61
C GLN A 152 21.34 -14.75 24.58
N ILE A 153 20.97 -13.87 23.64
CA ILE A 153 21.53 -12.51 23.55
C ILE A 153 21.21 -11.69 24.81
N ALA A 154 20.02 -11.84 25.39
CA ALA A 154 19.68 -11.15 26.64
C ALA A 154 20.55 -11.61 27.82
N ASP A 155 20.84 -12.91 27.90
CA ASP A 155 21.74 -13.47 28.91
C ASP A 155 23.18 -12.98 28.71
N ASP A 156 23.64 -12.88 27.46
CA ASP A 156 24.96 -12.35 27.13
C ASP A 156 25.09 -10.85 27.45
N ILE A 157 24.04 -10.06 27.17
CA ILE A 157 23.97 -8.65 27.59
C ILE A 157 24.04 -8.55 29.12
N HIS A 158 23.32 -9.40 29.84
CA HIS A 158 23.31 -9.39 31.31
C HIS A 158 24.69 -9.75 31.88
N ARG A 159 25.35 -10.76 31.29
CA ARG A 159 26.72 -11.16 31.67
C ARG A 159 27.73 -10.04 31.38
N ALA A 160 27.67 -9.44 30.18
CA ALA A 160 28.55 -8.34 29.79
C ALA A 160 28.30 -7.07 30.63
N ALA A 161 27.06 -6.80 31.05
CA ALA A 161 26.72 -5.66 31.89
C ALA A 161 27.16 -5.82 33.36
N ALA A 162 27.44 -7.05 33.81
CA ALA A 162 27.96 -7.32 35.15
C ALA A 162 29.47 -7.00 35.27
N ASP A 163 30.19 -6.89 34.15
CA ASP A 163 31.57 -6.43 34.11
C ASP A 163 31.64 -4.92 34.38
N LYS A 164 32.39 -4.54 35.41
CA LYS A 164 32.41 -3.19 36.01
C LYS A 164 33.17 -2.14 35.17
N ASP A 165 33.76 -2.53 34.04
CA ASP A 165 34.48 -1.62 33.15
C ASP A 165 33.59 -1.22 31.95
N VAL A 166 32.63 -0.34 32.23
CA VAL A 166 31.54 0.02 31.30
C VAL A 166 32.01 0.98 30.20
N ARG A 167 33.20 1.60 30.35
CA ARG A 167 33.65 2.69 29.47
C ARG A 167 34.24 2.22 28.12
N GLU A 168 34.63 0.95 28.00
CA GLU A 168 35.13 0.33 26.76
C GLU A 168 34.58 -1.09 26.53
N ASN A 169 33.35 -1.37 26.94
CA ASN A 169 32.77 -2.71 26.83
C ASN A 169 32.27 -3.01 25.41
N ALA A 170 33.20 -3.21 24.47
CA ALA A 170 32.91 -3.63 23.11
C ALA A 170 32.00 -4.89 23.02
N PRO A 171 32.12 -5.89 23.91
CA PRO A 171 31.16 -7.00 23.99
C PRO A 171 29.72 -6.56 24.26
N LEU A 172 29.50 -5.58 25.15
CA LEU A 172 28.16 -5.08 25.47
C LEU A 172 27.53 -4.32 24.29
N GLU A 173 28.31 -3.49 23.58
CA GLU A 173 27.82 -2.81 22.38
C GLU A 173 27.48 -3.80 21.27
N ALA A 174 28.35 -4.77 21.00
CA ALA A 174 28.11 -5.82 20.02
C ALA A 174 26.84 -6.63 20.33
N ALA A 175 26.62 -6.98 21.61
CA ALA A 175 25.43 -7.71 22.03
C ALA A 175 24.14 -6.89 21.86
N ARG A 176 24.17 -5.57 22.14
CA ARG A 176 23.04 -4.66 21.89
C ARG A 176 22.73 -4.49 20.40
N GLU A 177 23.76 -4.40 19.56
CA GLU A 177 23.58 -4.33 18.11
C GLU A 177 22.97 -5.63 17.57
N ALA A 178 23.49 -6.78 18.02
CA ALA A 178 22.93 -8.10 17.68
C ALA A 178 21.46 -8.23 18.10
N GLN A 179 21.10 -7.76 19.30
CA GLN A 179 19.73 -7.70 19.78
C GLN A 179 18.83 -6.86 18.85
N GLY A 180 19.29 -5.68 18.43
CA GLY A 180 18.56 -4.80 17.53
C GLY A 180 18.33 -5.41 16.15
N MET A 181 19.36 -6.04 15.58
CA MET A 181 19.26 -6.77 14.30
C MET A 181 18.28 -7.93 14.39
N LEU A 182 18.38 -8.74 15.45
CA LEU A 182 17.49 -9.89 15.67
C LEU A 182 16.04 -9.44 15.86
N GLN A 183 15.80 -8.39 16.65
CA GLN A 183 14.46 -7.86 16.87
C GLN A 183 13.84 -7.32 15.56
N SER A 184 14.67 -6.73 14.69
CA SER A 184 14.22 -6.28 13.36
C SER A 184 13.76 -7.46 12.51
N LYS A 185 14.52 -8.56 12.48
CA LYS A 185 14.15 -9.80 11.78
C LYS A 185 12.87 -10.42 12.33
N ILE A 186 12.73 -10.48 13.66
CA ILE A 186 11.51 -10.98 14.32
C ILE A 186 10.29 -10.16 13.88
N ASN A 187 10.40 -8.83 13.93
CA ASN A 187 9.30 -7.95 13.55
C ASN A 187 8.88 -8.12 12.09
N GLU A 188 9.84 -8.31 11.18
CA GLU A 188 9.58 -8.56 9.76
C GLU A 188 8.84 -9.88 9.53
N ILE A 189 9.30 -10.97 10.16
CA ILE A 189 8.65 -12.28 10.06
C ILE A 189 7.25 -12.23 10.68
N GLU A 190 7.08 -11.62 11.85
CA GLU A 190 5.76 -11.49 12.48
C GLU A 190 4.80 -10.66 11.62
N ALA A 191 5.26 -9.55 11.04
CA ALA A 191 4.44 -8.73 10.15
C ALA A 191 4.00 -9.54 8.92
N THR A 192 4.93 -10.33 8.34
CA THR A 192 4.67 -11.21 7.21
C THR A 192 3.65 -12.29 7.56
N LEU A 193 3.82 -12.99 8.68
CA LEU A 193 2.91 -14.04 9.15
C LEU A 193 1.51 -13.49 9.49
N ARG A 194 1.41 -12.29 10.09
CA ARG A 194 0.12 -11.65 10.39
C ARG A 194 -0.66 -11.25 9.14
N ALA A 195 0.04 -10.89 8.07
CA ALA A 195 -0.55 -10.53 6.79
C ALA A 195 -0.73 -11.74 5.86
N ALA A 196 -0.28 -12.94 6.27
CA ALA A 196 -0.21 -14.09 5.40
C ALA A 196 -1.57 -14.74 5.15
N SER A 197 -1.84 -15.10 3.89
CA SER A 197 -2.85 -16.08 3.53
C SER A 197 -2.15 -17.31 2.99
N VAL A 198 -2.34 -18.43 3.66
CA VAL A 198 -1.80 -19.73 3.23
C VAL A 198 -2.57 -20.21 2.02
N ILE A 199 -1.87 -20.46 0.93
CA ILE A 199 -2.38 -21.12 -0.28
C ILE A 199 -2.01 -22.59 -0.18
N ASP A 200 -3.01 -23.45 -0.36
CA ASP A 200 -2.80 -24.90 -0.41
C ASP A 200 -2.27 -25.29 -1.79
N GLU A 201 -1.15 -26.03 -1.80
CA GLU A 201 -0.49 -26.55 -3.01
C GLU A 201 -1.32 -27.65 -3.68
N SER A 202 -2.29 -28.22 -2.95
CA SER A 202 -3.11 -29.35 -3.39
C SER A 202 -4.44 -28.98 -4.06
N ILE A 203 -4.79 -27.69 -4.11
CA ILE A 203 -5.97 -27.27 -4.88
C ILE A 203 -5.55 -27.21 -6.34
N ASP A 204 -5.63 -28.38 -6.96
CA ASP A 204 -5.87 -28.56 -8.39
C ASP A 204 -6.93 -27.55 -8.83
N THR A 205 -6.50 -26.38 -9.30
CA THR A 205 -7.37 -25.58 -10.14
C THR A 205 -7.56 -26.41 -11.39
N ALA A 206 -8.74 -26.99 -11.52
CA ALA A 206 -9.26 -27.74 -12.64
C ALA A 206 -9.27 -26.90 -13.95
N GLY A 207 -8.10 -26.42 -14.36
CA GLY A 207 -7.92 -25.31 -15.29
C GLY A 207 -6.46 -24.96 -15.53
N ALA A 208 -5.58 -25.97 -15.66
CA ALA A 208 -4.32 -25.99 -16.43
C ALA A 208 -3.33 -24.80 -16.33
N ARG A 209 -3.47 -23.88 -15.38
CA ARG A 209 -2.68 -22.63 -15.30
C ARG A 209 -1.75 -22.63 -14.10
N ILE A 210 -0.53 -22.15 -14.31
CA ILE A 210 0.53 -22.07 -13.29
C ILE A 210 0.19 -20.97 -12.28
N GLY A 211 0.11 -21.33 -11.00
CA GLY A 211 -0.13 -20.43 -9.87
C GLY A 211 1.03 -20.35 -8.89
N LEU A 212 0.81 -19.65 -7.77
CA LEU A 212 1.70 -19.71 -6.61
C LEU A 212 1.58 -21.10 -5.95
N GLY A 213 2.72 -21.71 -5.64
CA GLY A 213 2.84 -23.08 -5.14
C GLY A 213 3.08 -24.13 -6.23
N SER A 214 2.76 -23.83 -7.50
CA SER A 214 2.87 -24.80 -8.60
C SER A 214 4.32 -25.19 -8.89
N THR A 215 4.54 -26.49 -9.08
CA THR A 215 5.81 -27.03 -9.56
C THR A 215 5.77 -27.20 -11.07
N ILE A 216 6.75 -26.64 -11.78
CA ILE A 216 6.77 -26.59 -13.24
C ILE A 216 8.09 -27.14 -13.78
N VAL A 217 8.04 -27.77 -14.95
CA VAL A 217 9.23 -28.21 -15.68
C VAL A 217 9.41 -27.30 -16.89
N LEU A 218 10.53 -26.58 -16.93
CA LEU A 218 10.92 -25.70 -18.03
C LEU A 218 12.02 -26.34 -18.86
N GLU A 219 11.88 -26.30 -20.18
CA GLU A 219 12.92 -26.67 -21.13
C GLU A 219 13.50 -25.41 -21.79
N ASP A 220 14.81 -25.20 -21.68
CA ASP A 220 15.52 -24.16 -22.43
C ASP A 220 15.65 -24.58 -23.90
N LYS A 221 15.03 -23.83 -24.82
CA LYS A 221 15.07 -24.14 -26.25
C LYS A 221 16.43 -23.87 -26.91
N GLY A 222 17.32 -23.11 -26.28
CA GLY A 222 18.68 -22.90 -26.76
C GLY A 222 19.61 -24.07 -26.43
N THR A 223 19.38 -24.76 -25.30
CA THR A 223 20.29 -25.81 -24.79
C THR A 223 19.66 -27.21 -24.72
N GLY A 224 18.34 -27.32 -24.85
CA GLY A 224 17.57 -28.56 -24.68
C GLY A 224 17.49 -29.05 -23.23
N ARG A 225 18.00 -28.29 -22.25
CA ARG A 225 18.01 -28.70 -20.84
C ARG A 225 16.66 -28.46 -20.19
N THR A 226 16.15 -29.48 -19.52
CA THR A 226 14.97 -29.39 -18.66
C THR A 226 15.36 -29.14 -17.21
N THR A 227 14.64 -28.25 -16.53
CA THR A 227 14.84 -27.95 -15.11
C THR A 227 13.48 -27.76 -14.44
N THR A 228 13.34 -28.36 -13.25
CA THR A 228 12.13 -28.27 -12.44
C THR A 228 12.25 -27.12 -11.45
N PHE A 229 11.22 -26.30 -11.33
CA PHE A 229 11.16 -25.20 -10.38
C PHE A 229 9.79 -25.12 -9.71
N GLN A 230 9.76 -24.67 -8.46
CA GLN A 230 8.53 -24.31 -7.77
C GLN A 230 8.33 -22.79 -7.80
N ILE A 231 7.12 -22.34 -8.15
CA ILE A 231 6.78 -20.92 -8.16
C ILE A 231 6.30 -20.51 -6.77
N VAL A 232 7.02 -19.61 -6.12
CA VAL A 232 6.75 -19.19 -4.74
C VAL A 232 6.66 -17.67 -4.62
N ALA A 233 6.26 -17.17 -3.45
CA ALA A 233 6.30 -15.74 -3.21
C ALA A 233 7.75 -15.22 -3.09
N PRO A 234 8.00 -13.91 -3.28
CA PRO A 234 9.36 -13.36 -3.28
C PRO A 234 10.14 -13.63 -1.99
N ASN A 235 9.46 -13.73 -0.85
CA ASN A 235 10.03 -14.02 0.46
C ASN A 235 10.39 -15.50 0.68
N GLU A 236 9.87 -16.41 -0.13
CA GLU A 236 10.14 -17.86 -0.08
C GLU A 236 11.17 -18.30 -1.13
N ALA A 237 11.54 -17.39 -2.03
CA ALA A 237 12.38 -17.71 -3.18
C ALA A 237 13.79 -18.15 -2.76
N SER A 238 14.22 -19.28 -3.27
CA SER A 238 15.51 -19.87 -2.99
C SER A 238 16.03 -20.61 -4.23
N PRO A 239 16.96 -20.02 -4.99
CA PRO A 239 17.53 -20.66 -6.18
C PRO A 239 18.18 -22.01 -5.88
N LEU A 240 18.76 -22.17 -4.67
CA LEU A 240 19.39 -23.41 -4.22
C LEU A 240 18.39 -24.55 -4.03
N GLN A 241 17.15 -24.24 -3.68
CA GLN A 241 16.06 -25.22 -3.51
C GLN A 241 15.16 -25.31 -4.75
N ALA A 242 15.61 -24.78 -5.90
CA ALA A 242 14.80 -24.65 -7.12
C ALA A 242 13.45 -23.90 -6.91
N LYS A 243 13.39 -23.00 -5.94
CA LYS A 243 12.24 -22.13 -5.67
C LYS A 243 12.42 -20.77 -6.35
N ILE A 244 11.58 -20.47 -7.33
CA ILE A 244 11.63 -19.22 -8.10
C ILE A 244 10.54 -18.26 -7.61
N SER A 245 10.92 -17.01 -7.37
CA SER A 245 9.98 -15.93 -7.06
C SER A 245 9.03 -15.67 -8.23
N SER A 246 7.73 -15.58 -7.94
CA SER A 246 6.70 -15.07 -8.85
C SER A 246 6.99 -13.66 -9.39
N ALA A 247 7.77 -12.85 -8.68
CA ALA A 247 8.20 -11.52 -9.15
C ALA A 247 9.48 -11.54 -10.01
N SER A 248 10.14 -12.70 -10.17
CA SER A 248 11.32 -12.82 -11.03
C SER A 248 10.94 -12.78 -12.52
N PRO A 249 11.90 -12.48 -13.44
CA PRO A 249 11.62 -12.49 -14.88
C PRO A 249 11.06 -13.83 -15.39
N VAL A 250 11.54 -14.95 -14.84
CA VAL A 250 11.04 -16.29 -15.20
C VAL A 250 9.69 -16.54 -14.54
N GLY A 251 9.57 -16.30 -13.24
CA GLY A 251 8.34 -16.55 -12.47
C GLY A 251 7.14 -15.73 -12.95
N SER A 252 7.35 -14.46 -13.31
CA SER A 252 6.30 -13.60 -13.86
C SER A 252 5.89 -14.01 -15.28
N ALA A 253 6.80 -14.58 -16.07
CA ALA A 253 6.51 -15.02 -17.43
C ALA A 253 5.69 -16.32 -17.48
N VAL A 254 5.88 -17.22 -16.50
CA VAL A 254 5.14 -18.48 -16.39
C VAL A 254 3.80 -18.34 -15.66
N LEU A 255 3.63 -17.30 -14.83
CA LEU A 255 2.41 -17.12 -14.04
C LEU A 255 1.17 -17.04 -14.95
N GLY A 256 0.17 -17.88 -14.69
CA GLY A 256 -1.07 -17.95 -15.45
C GLY A 256 -0.99 -18.66 -16.81
N ARG A 257 0.19 -19.19 -17.19
CA ARG A 257 0.41 -19.98 -18.42
C ARG A 257 0.09 -21.46 -18.23
N ALA A 258 -0.03 -22.19 -19.33
CA ALA A 258 -0.31 -23.62 -19.33
C ALA A 258 0.86 -24.47 -19.85
N PRO A 259 0.91 -25.78 -19.53
CA PRO A 259 1.78 -26.72 -20.22
C PRO A 259 1.64 -26.61 -21.75
N GLY A 260 2.77 -26.58 -22.46
CA GLY A 260 2.85 -26.38 -23.91
C GLY A 260 3.17 -24.95 -24.34
N ASP A 261 3.00 -23.95 -23.45
CA ASP A 261 3.30 -22.55 -23.77
C ASP A 261 4.81 -22.27 -23.85
N GLN A 262 5.22 -21.45 -24.82
CA GLN A 262 6.57 -20.90 -24.90
C GLN A 262 6.63 -19.48 -24.32
N ILE A 263 7.65 -19.23 -23.51
CA ILE A 263 7.91 -17.93 -22.90
C ILE A 263 9.28 -17.41 -23.31
N ARG A 264 9.39 -16.09 -23.45
CA ARG A 264 10.66 -15.40 -23.71
C ARG A 264 11.01 -14.53 -22.53
N VAL A 265 12.16 -14.79 -21.92
CA VAL A 265 12.61 -14.10 -20.71
C VAL A 265 13.91 -13.36 -21.01
N LYS A 266 13.95 -12.08 -20.64
CA LYS A 266 15.18 -11.30 -20.71
C LYS A 266 16.02 -11.60 -19.47
N THR A 267 17.11 -12.31 -19.66
CA THR A 267 18.12 -12.56 -18.63
C THR A 267 19.31 -11.61 -18.81
N PRO A 268 20.18 -11.43 -17.81
CA PRO A 268 21.43 -10.68 -17.99
C PRO A 268 22.33 -11.24 -19.12
N ARG A 269 22.17 -12.51 -19.49
CA ARG A 269 22.92 -13.17 -20.57
C ARG A 269 22.26 -13.03 -21.95
N GLY A 270 21.13 -12.33 -22.05
CA GLY A 270 20.36 -12.15 -23.28
C GLY A 270 18.94 -12.69 -23.19
N LEU A 271 18.24 -12.65 -24.33
CA LEU A 271 16.89 -13.18 -24.47
C LEU A 271 16.94 -14.71 -24.54
N GLN A 272 16.34 -15.39 -23.56
CA GLN A 272 16.22 -16.85 -23.55
C GLN A 272 14.77 -17.27 -23.77
N THR A 273 14.58 -18.41 -24.45
CA THR A 273 13.25 -18.96 -24.74
C THR A 273 13.10 -20.27 -23.99
N TYR A 274 12.03 -20.37 -23.19
CA TYR A 274 11.71 -21.59 -22.46
C TYR A 274 10.36 -22.14 -22.93
N LEU A 275 10.23 -23.46 -22.91
CA LEU A 275 8.96 -24.17 -23.08
C LEU A 275 8.51 -24.73 -21.72
N ILE A 276 7.26 -24.51 -21.36
CA ILE A 276 6.63 -25.15 -20.21
C ILE A 276 6.26 -26.57 -20.63
N VAL A 277 6.97 -27.58 -20.12
CA VAL A 277 6.76 -28.98 -20.52
C VAL A 277 5.54 -29.56 -19.80
N ARG A 278 5.49 -29.39 -18.47
CA ARG A 278 4.40 -29.88 -17.62
C ARG A 278 4.39 -29.19 -16.27
N THR A 279 3.25 -29.26 -15.60
CA THR A 279 3.06 -28.92 -14.19
C THR A 279 2.91 -30.20 -13.38
N MET A 280 3.36 -30.21 -12.13
CA MET A 280 3.20 -31.30 -11.16
C MET A 280 2.27 -30.89 -10.03
#